data_AF-A0A2N9G3C8-F1
#
_entry.id   AF-A0A2N9G3C8-F1
#
_cell.length_a   1.000
_cell.length_b   1.000
_cell.length_c   1.000
_cell.angle_alpha   90.00
_cell.angle_beta   90.00
_cell.angle_gamma   90.00
#
_symmetry.space_group_name_H-M   'P 1'
#
loop_
_entity.id
_entity.type
_entity.pdbx_description
1 polymer ?
#
loop_
_entity_poly.entity_id
_entity_poly.type
_entity_poly.pdbx_seq_one_letter_code
_entity_poly.pdbx_strand_id
1 'polypeptide(L)'
;MMEMCCLALGSFGVPLGNMRRKAATYVEFDHSFSDDEKSVAKALWLSSNLNSAACKLKLGEYLEASILCTKVLKHDPFNVKALYRRSQAYLKISELEKADEDTKRALTSDPNNRDVKLVYKELNDKRREYARYQAEVFSTMLSRMG
;
A
#
# COMPACT_ATOMS: atom_id res chain seq x y z
N MET A 1 -21.74 7.71 -3.61
CA MET A 1 -20.38 7.21 -3.93
C MET A 1 -19.68 6.48 -2.76
N MET A 2 -20.41 6.05 -1.72
CA MET A 2 -19.91 5.20 -0.62
C MET A 2 -20.20 3.70 -0.86
N GLU A 3 -21.09 3.37 -1.80
CA GLU A 3 -21.67 2.03 -1.95
C GLU A 3 -20.79 1.02 -2.71
N MET A 4 -19.82 1.46 -3.52
CA MET A 4 -18.98 0.51 -4.28
C MET A 4 -17.89 -0.20 -3.44
N CYS A 5 -17.58 0.25 -2.23
CA CYS A 5 -16.65 -0.51 -1.36
C CYS A 5 -17.33 -1.73 -0.69
N CYS A 6 -18.64 -1.72 -0.48
CA CYS A 6 -19.37 -2.84 0.14
C CYS A 6 -20.00 -3.79 -0.88
N LEU A 7 -20.41 -3.32 -2.06
CA LEU A 7 -21.19 -4.14 -3.01
C LEU A 7 -20.41 -5.26 -3.71
N ALA A 8 -19.08 -5.26 -3.66
CA ALA A 8 -18.31 -6.42 -4.16
C ALA A 8 -18.52 -7.69 -3.30
N LEU A 9 -19.12 -7.61 -2.11
CA LEU A 9 -19.31 -8.73 -1.19
C LEU A 9 -20.62 -9.51 -1.37
N GLY A 10 -21.57 -9.03 -2.18
CA GLY A 10 -22.98 -9.40 -1.99
C GLY A 10 -23.71 -10.27 -3.01
N SER A 11 -23.12 -10.73 -4.13
CA SER A 11 -23.95 -11.43 -5.15
C SER A 11 -23.21 -12.42 -6.04
N PHE A 12 -22.62 -13.49 -5.50
CA PHE A 12 -22.20 -14.62 -6.35
C PHE A 12 -22.40 -15.95 -5.64
N GLY A 13 -22.92 -16.92 -6.40
CA GLY A 13 -23.39 -18.22 -5.94
C GLY A 13 -22.41 -18.96 -5.03
N VAL A 14 -23.00 -19.90 -4.29
CA VAL A 14 -22.45 -20.70 -3.19
C VAL A 14 -21.02 -21.28 -3.37
N PRO A 15 -20.46 -21.52 -4.58
CA PRO A 15 -19.03 -21.92 -4.71
C PRO A 15 -18.01 -20.83 -4.33
N LEU A 16 -18.30 -19.55 -4.57
CA LEU A 16 -17.36 -18.44 -4.31
C LEU A 16 -17.30 -18.04 -2.83
N GLY A 17 -18.35 -18.32 -2.05
CA GLY A 17 -18.37 -18.04 -0.60
C GLY A 17 -17.30 -18.82 0.15
N ASN A 18 -17.11 -20.09 -0.21
CA ASN A 18 -16.03 -20.92 0.33
C ASN A 18 -14.66 -20.43 -0.14
N MET A 19 -14.51 -20.05 -1.42
CA MET A 19 -13.25 -19.50 -1.94
C MET A 19 -12.87 -18.17 -1.29
N ARG A 20 -13.82 -17.29 -0.97
CA ARG A 20 -13.55 -16.05 -0.22
C ARG A 20 -13.03 -16.32 1.18
N ARG A 21 -13.67 -17.26 1.89
CA ARG A 21 -13.24 -17.67 3.23
C ARG A 21 -11.84 -18.30 3.18
N LYS A 22 -11.57 -19.13 2.16
CA LYS A 22 -10.26 -19.75 1.90
C LYS A 22 -9.18 -18.74 1.51
N ALA A 23 -9.51 -17.75 0.68
CA ALA A 23 -8.62 -16.65 0.35
C ALA A 23 -8.23 -15.90 1.62
N ALA A 24 -9.19 -15.58 2.50
CA ALA A 24 -8.90 -14.94 3.79
C ALA A 24 -7.92 -15.74 4.67
N THR A 25 -7.90 -17.08 4.55
CA THR A 25 -6.97 -17.98 5.23
C THR A 25 -5.86 -18.49 4.31
N TYR A 26 -5.40 -17.73 3.31
CA TYR A 26 -4.28 -18.15 2.45
C TYR A 26 -3.02 -18.42 3.30
N VAL A 27 -2.91 -19.65 3.78
CA VAL A 27 -1.78 -20.24 4.47
C VAL A 27 -1.16 -21.13 3.41
N GLU A 28 0.12 -20.90 3.10
CA GLU A 28 0.86 -21.54 2.01
C GLU A 28 1.01 -23.09 2.15
N PHE A 29 0.30 -23.73 3.08
CA PHE A 29 0.61 -25.07 3.58
C PHE A 29 -0.53 -26.09 3.57
N ASP A 30 -1.67 -25.81 2.93
CA ASP A 30 -2.71 -26.83 2.83
C ASP A 30 -2.50 -27.70 1.57
N HIS A 31 -2.03 -28.94 1.78
CA HIS A 31 -1.76 -29.92 0.73
C HIS A 31 -3.03 -30.44 0.01
N SER A 32 -4.22 -29.99 0.41
CA SER A 32 -5.50 -30.45 -0.12
C SER A 32 -5.99 -29.76 -1.41
N PHE A 33 -5.26 -28.76 -1.93
CA PHE A 33 -5.72 -27.96 -3.07
C PHE A 33 -5.07 -28.32 -4.41
N SER A 34 -5.85 -28.25 -5.49
CA SER A 34 -5.32 -28.24 -6.86
C SER A 34 -4.62 -26.92 -7.16
N ASP A 35 -3.70 -26.92 -8.13
CA ASP A 35 -2.94 -25.71 -8.46
C ASP A 35 -3.82 -24.61 -9.06
N ASP A 36 -4.87 -24.97 -9.79
CA ASP A 36 -5.86 -24.04 -10.30
C ASP A 36 -6.62 -23.34 -9.16
N GLU A 37 -7.07 -24.09 -8.15
CA GLU A 37 -7.76 -23.53 -6.99
C GLU A 37 -6.86 -22.60 -6.16
N LYS A 38 -5.57 -22.97 -5.99
CA LYS A 38 -4.58 -22.12 -5.33
C LYS A 38 -4.37 -20.81 -6.08
N SER A 39 -4.32 -20.85 -7.41
CA SER A 39 -4.13 -19.64 -8.23
C SER A 39 -5.29 -18.66 -8.08
N VAL A 40 -6.54 -19.15 -8.09
CA VAL A 40 -7.75 -18.35 -7.90
C VAL A 40 -7.82 -17.79 -6.48
N ALA A 41 -7.54 -18.62 -5.47
CA ALA A 41 -7.51 -18.19 -4.07
C ALA A 41 -6.46 -17.10 -3.83
N LYS A 42 -5.27 -17.24 -4.43
CA LYS A 42 -4.19 -16.23 -4.37
C LYS A 42 -4.63 -14.92 -5.02
N ALA A 43 -5.21 -14.95 -6.22
CA ALA A 43 -5.68 -13.75 -6.90
C ALA A 43 -6.78 -13.02 -6.10
N LEU A 44 -7.73 -13.77 -5.54
CA LEU A 44 -8.76 -13.23 -4.66
C LEU A 44 -8.14 -12.59 -3.41
N TRP A 45 -7.22 -13.28 -2.74
CA TRP A 45 -6.54 -12.76 -1.56
C TRP A 45 -5.76 -11.47 -1.85
N LEU A 46 -5.00 -11.42 -2.96
CA LEU A 46 -4.27 -10.22 -3.38
C LEU A 46 -5.23 -9.04 -3.58
N SER A 47 -6.32 -9.25 -4.33
CA SER A 47 -7.31 -8.20 -4.60
C SER A 47 -8.02 -7.72 -3.33
N SER A 48 -8.35 -8.63 -2.42
CA SER A 48 -8.97 -8.30 -1.13
C SER A 48 -8.04 -7.47 -0.25
N ASN A 49 -6.78 -7.86 -0.07
CA ASN A 49 -5.83 -7.09 0.74
C ASN A 49 -5.57 -5.70 0.14
N LEU A 50 -5.47 -5.62 -1.19
CA LEU A 50 -5.35 -4.34 -1.90
C LEU A 50 -6.55 -3.44 -1.59
N ASN A 51 -7.78 -3.94 -1.73
CA ASN A 51 -8.99 -3.17 -1.48
C ASN A 51 -9.09 -2.74 -0.01
N SER A 52 -8.79 -3.65 0.93
CA SER A 52 -8.71 -3.32 2.36
C SER A 52 -7.68 -2.22 2.64
N ALA A 53 -6.50 -2.26 2.03
CA ALA A 53 -5.50 -1.20 2.18
C ALA A 53 -6.01 0.15 1.67
N ALA A 54 -6.73 0.16 0.55
CA ALA A 54 -7.34 1.40 0.02
C ALA A 54 -8.40 1.97 0.98
N CYS A 55 -9.21 1.12 1.61
CA CYS A 55 -10.15 1.54 2.65
C CYS A 55 -9.42 2.12 3.87
N LYS A 56 -8.38 1.43 4.36
CA LYS A 56 -7.58 1.87 5.52
C LYS A 56 -6.90 3.22 5.28
N LEU A 57 -6.38 3.46 4.08
CA LEU A 57 -5.87 4.79 3.70
C LEU A 57 -6.93 5.89 3.81
N LYS A 58 -8.16 5.62 3.35
CA LYS A 58 -9.27 6.59 3.44
C LYS A 58 -9.73 6.83 4.88
N LEU A 59 -9.59 5.83 5.74
CA LEU A 59 -9.93 5.91 7.16
C LEU A 59 -8.82 6.54 8.01
N GLY A 60 -7.65 6.85 7.43
CA GLY A 60 -6.50 7.38 8.17
C GLY A 60 -5.70 6.32 8.93
N GLU A 61 -6.03 5.04 8.73
CA GLU A 61 -5.36 3.88 9.33
C GLU A 61 -4.10 3.51 8.51
N TYR A 62 -3.09 4.38 8.56
CA TYR A 62 -1.93 4.30 7.67
C TYR A 62 -1.01 3.12 7.99
N LEU A 63 -0.85 2.77 9.27
CA LEU A 63 -0.02 1.62 9.67
C LEU A 63 -0.62 0.32 9.15
N GLU A 64 -1.92 0.12 9.34
CA GLU A 64 -2.67 -1.03 8.86
C GLU A 64 -2.62 -1.13 7.34
N ALA A 65 -2.80 0.00 6.64
CA ALA A 65 -2.66 0.06 5.19
C ALA A 65 -1.26 -0.39 4.73
N SER A 66 -0.20 0.04 5.43
CA SER A 66 1.17 -0.34 5.11
C SER A 66 1.42 -1.84 5.33
N ILE A 67 0.84 -2.43 6.38
CA ILE A 67 0.95 -3.86 6.69
C ILE A 67 0.26 -4.69 5.62
N LEU A 68 -0.96 -4.31 5.22
CA LEU A 68 -1.71 -4.99 4.17
C LEU A 68 -0.97 -4.95 2.82
N CYS A 69 -0.43 -3.79 2.44
CA CYS A 69 0.36 -3.67 1.23
C CYS A 69 1.66 -4.50 1.31
N THR A 70 2.30 -4.55 2.47
CA THR A 70 3.51 -5.38 2.67
C THR A 70 3.20 -6.86 2.50
N LYS A 71 2.05 -7.34 2.98
CA LYS A 71 1.59 -8.72 2.74
C LYS A 71 1.44 -8.99 1.24
N VAL A 72 0.79 -8.09 0.49
CA VAL A 72 0.66 -8.21 -0.98
C VAL A 72 2.04 -8.29 -1.65
N LEU A 73 2.95 -7.40 -1.26
CA LEU A 73 4.30 -7.30 -1.85
C LEU A 73 5.21 -8.50 -1.53
N LYS A 74 4.91 -9.29 -0.50
CA LYS A 74 5.61 -10.56 -0.26
C LYS A 74 5.32 -11.59 -1.35
N HIS A 75 4.11 -11.57 -1.93
CA HIS A 75 3.70 -12.52 -2.96
C HIS A 75 3.78 -11.95 -4.38
N ASP A 76 3.67 -10.63 -4.53
CA ASP A 76 3.82 -9.89 -5.78
C ASP A 76 4.67 -8.63 -5.56
N PRO A 77 6.02 -8.76 -5.58
CA PRO A 77 6.94 -7.67 -5.24
C PRO A 77 6.89 -6.46 -6.18
N PHE A 78 6.31 -6.61 -7.38
CA PHE A 78 6.23 -5.55 -8.39
C PHE A 78 4.82 -4.98 -8.53
N ASN A 79 3.91 -5.31 -7.60
CA ASN A 79 2.55 -4.81 -7.64
C ASN A 79 2.49 -3.29 -7.48
N VAL A 80 2.30 -2.58 -8.61
CA VAL A 80 2.27 -1.11 -8.66
C VAL A 80 1.20 -0.53 -7.72
N LYS A 81 0.03 -1.18 -7.59
CA LYS A 81 -1.05 -0.71 -6.71
C LYS A 81 -0.67 -0.81 -5.23
N ALA A 82 0.03 -1.88 -4.83
CA ALA A 82 0.50 -2.04 -3.46
C ALA A 82 1.62 -1.06 -3.12
N LEU A 83 2.61 -0.90 -4.02
CA LEU A 83 3.69 0.07 -3.86
C LEU A 83 3.14 1.50 -3.75
N TYR A 84 2.23 1.87 -4.66
CA TYR A 84 1.54 3.17 -4.64
C TYR A 84 0.83 3.40 -3.30
N ARG A 85 -0.05 2.49 -2.87
CA ARG A 85 -0.81 2.63 -1.62
C ARG A 85 0.09 2.65 -0.38
N ARG A 86 1.14 1.84 -0.36
CA ARG A 86 2.10 1.81 0.77
C ARG A 86 2.92 3.10 0.85
N SER A 87 3.34 3.64 -0.29
CA SER A 87 4.03 4.94 -0.33
C SER A 87 3.16 6.08 0.19
N GLN A 88 1.85 6.07 -0.10
CA GLN A 88 0.91 7.05 0.46
C GLN A 88 0.79 6.92 1.98
N ALA A 89 0.69 5.69 2.50
CA ALA A 89 0.69 5.46 3.94
C ALA A 89 1.99 5.99 4.59
N TYR A 90 3.16 5.68 4.03
CA TYR A 90 4.45 6.16 4.53
C TYR A 90 4.57 7.69 4.53
N LEU A 91 4.06 8.37 3.50
CA LEU A 91 4.01 9.84 3.48
C LEU A 91 3.17 10.44 4.62
N LYS A 92 2.10 9.75 5.03
CA LYS A 92 1.20 10.22 6.09
C LYS A 92 1.76 10.00 7.49
N ILE A 93 2.65 9.02 7.67
CA ILE A 93 3.37 8.78 8.92
C ILE A 93 4.81 9.33 8.91
N SER A 94 5.15 10.17 7.93
CA SER A 94 6.45 10.84 7.80
C SER A 94 7.66 9.91 7.60
N GLU A 95 7.45 8.69 7.11
CA GLU A 95 8.49 7.73 6.73
C GLU A 95 8.94 7.99 5.27
N LEU A 96 9.58 9.13 5.03
CA LEU A 96 9.83 9.66 3.69
C LEU A 96 10.78 8.77 2.87
N GLU A 97 11.77 8.15 3.50
CA GLU A 97 12.73 7.25 2.85
C GLU A 97 12.03 6.01 2.30
N LYS A 98 11.15 5.39 3.09
CA LYS A 98 10.39 4.21 2.65
C LYS A 98 9.39 4.56 1.55
N ALA A 99 8.77 5.74 1.61
CA ALA A 99 7.90 6.23 0.55
C ALA A 99 8.66 6.42 -0.79
N ASP A 100 9.91 6.88 -0.73
CA ASP A 100 10.78 7.06 -1.90
C ASP A 100 11.15 5.73 -2.56
N GLU A 101 11.50 4.73 -1.77
CA GLU A 101 11.80 3.39 -2.26
C GLU A 101 10.60 2.79 -3.01
N ASP A 102 9.40 2.89 -2.42
CA ASP A 102 8.19 2.37 -3.01
C ASP A 102 7.78 3.10 -4.30
N THR A 103 7.87 4.44 -4.32
CA THR A 103 7.55 5.24 -5.52
C THR A 103 8.54 4.98 -6.65
N LYS A 104 9.84 4.86 -6.36
CA LYS A 104 10.86 4.52 -7.38
C LYS A 104 10.63 3.14 -7.96
N ARG A 105 10.34 2.14 -7.12
CA ARG A 105 10.02 0.78 -7.60
C ARG A 105 8.75 0.76 -8.45
N ALA A 106 7.73 1.52 -8.05
CA ALA A 106 6.49 1.64 -8.80
C ALA A 106 6.74 2.29 -10.18
N LEU A 107 7.51 3.38 -10.25
CA LEU A 107 7.88 4.02 -11.52
C LEU A 107 8.83 3.21 -12.39
N THR A 108 9.64 2.33 -11.79
CA THR A 108 10.45 1.37 -12.55
C THR A 108 9.55 0.35 -13.26
N SER A 109 8.45 -0.05 -12.61
CA SER A 109 7.50 -1.03 -13.15
C SER A 109 6.49 -0.40 -14.12
N ASP A 110 6.03 0.82 -13.82
CA ASP A 110 5.14 1.62 -14.67
C ASP A 110 5.62 3.09 -14.71
N PRO A 111 6.52 3.43 -15.66
CA PRO A 111 7.09 4.78 -15.76
C PRO A 111 6.08 5.86 -16.12
N ASN A 112 4.89 5.50 -16.62
CA ASN A 112 3.87 6.44 -17.06
C ASN A 112 2.74 6.62 -16.04
N ASN A 113 2.83 5.96 -14.88
CA ASN A 113 1.83 6.05 -13.85
C ASN A 113 1.70 7.47 -13.28
N ARG A 114 0.62 8.17 -13.65
CA ARG A 114 0.37 9.55 -13.22
C ARG A 114 0.23 9.66 -11.71
N ASP A 115 -0.46 8.71 -11.09
CA ASP A 115 -0.75 8.76 -9.65
C ASP A 115 0.52 8.60 -8.83
N VAL A 116 1.40 7.68 -9.22
CA VAL A 116 2.72 7.50 -8.57
C VAL A 116 3.59 8.74 -8.76
N LYS A 117 3.59 9.37 -9.95
CA LYS A 117 4.33 10.62 -10.17
C LYS A 117 3.85 11.75 -9.26
N LEU A 118 2.55 11.84 -9.01
CA LEU A 118 1.99 12.84 -8.09
C LEU A 118 2.46 12.60 -6.65
N VAL A 119 2.45 11.34 -6.19
CA VAL A 119 2.97 10.97 -4.86
C VAL A 119 4.47 11.25 -4.75
N TYR A 120 5.24 10.95 -5.79
CA TYR A 120 6.67 11.26 -5.83
C TYR A 120 6.95 12.77 -5.77
N LYS A 121 6.10 13.58 -6.38
CA LYS A 121 6.18 15.04 -6.26
C LYS A 121 5.89 15.51 -4.84
N GLU A 122 4.79 15.05 -4.23
CA GLU A 122 4.42 15.36 -2.84
C GLU A 122 5.54 14.99 -1.86
N LEU A 123 6.16 13.82 -2.05
CA LEU A 123 7.32 13.37 -1.29
C LEU A 123 8.49 14.36 -1.33
N ASN A 124 8.85 14.83 -2.53
CA ASN A 124 9.95 15.76 -2.70
C ASN A 124 9.64 17.14 -2.11
N ASP A 125 8.38 17.57 -2.16
CA ASP A 125 7.92 18.80 -1.53
C ASP A 125 8.09 18.71 0.00
N LYS A 126 7.64 17.60 0.61
CA LYS A 126 7.84 17.33 2.05
C LYS A 126 9.31 17.25 2.47
N ARG A 127 10.16 16.61 1.66
CA ARG A 127 11.61 16.55 1.93
C ARG A 127 12.24 17.93 1.98
N ARG A 128 11.87 18.82 1.04
CA ARG A 128 12.39 20.20 1.03
C ARG A 128 11.90 20.99 2.23
N GLU A 129 10.64 20.81 2.63
CA GLU A 129 10.10 21.43 3.84
C GLU A 129 10.85 20.98 5.10
N TYR A 130 11.06 19.67 5.26
CA TYR A 130 11.82 19.12 6.38
C TYR A 130 13.26 19.62 6.41
N ALA A 131 13.94 19.66 5.25
CA ALA A 131 15.31 20.17 5.16
C ALA A 131 15.40 21.66 5.54
N ARG A 132 14.43 22.48 5.12
CA ARG A 132 14.36 23.90 5.51
C ARG A 132 14.16 24.07 7.01
N TYR A 133 13.21 23.33 7.58
CA TYR A 133 12.96 23.35 9.02
C TYR A 133 14.22 22.98 9.82
N GLN A 134 14.91 21.90 9.42
CA GLN A 134 16.16 21.48 10.06
C GLN A 134 17.25 22.56 9.98
N ALA A 135 17.41 23.21 8.83
CA ALA A 135 18.39 24.30 8.67
C ALA A 135 18.06 25.51 9.56
N GLU A 136 16.80 25.89 9.67
CA GLU A 136 16.35 27.01 10.51
C GLU A 136 16.54 26.73 12.01
N VAL A 137 16.13 25.53 12.46
CA VAL A 137 16.33 25.07 13.83
C VAL A 137 17.81 25.04 14.19
N PHE A 138 18.65 24.52 13.29
CA PHE A 138 20.09 24.47 13.49
C PHE A 138 20.71 25.88 13.56
N SER A 139 20.34 26.79 12.66
CA SER A 139 20.79 28.18 12.68
C SER A 139 20.40 28.90 13.98
N THR A 140 19.19 28.65 14.48
CA THR A 140 18.69 29.24 15.73
C THR A 140 19.40 28.67 16.96
N MET A 141 19.73 27.37 16.94
CA MET A 141 20.51 26.75 18.02
C MET A 141 21.93 27.32 18.07
N LEU A 142 22.60 27.47 16.92
CA LEU A 142 23.94 28.03 16.84
C LEU A 142 24.01 29.48 17.33
N SER A 143 23.03 30.32 16.98
CA SER A 143 23.01 31.74 17.39
C SER A 143 22.79 31.95 18.89
N ARG A 144 22.30 30.94 19.62
CA ARG A 144 22.12 30.97 21.08
C ARG A 144 23.31 30.43 21.87
N MET A 145 24.26 29.78 21.18
CA MET A 145 25.45 29.19 21.79
C MET A 145 26.70 30.09 21.73
N GLY A 146 26.68 31.11 20.88
CA GLY A 146 27.70 32.15 20.80
C GLY A 146 27.28 33.41 21.54
#